data_AF-A0A3R7SNI5-F1
#
_entry.id   AF-A0A3R7SNI5-F1
#
_cell.length_a   1.000
_cell.length_b   1.000
_cell.length_c   1.000
_cell.angle_alpha   90.00
_cell.angle_beta   90.00
_cell.angle_gamma   90.00
#
_symmetry.space_group_name_H-M   'P 1'
#
loop_
_entity.id
_entity.type
_entity.pdbx_description
1 polymer ?
#
loop_
_entity_poly.entity_id
_entity_poly.type
_entity_poly.pdbx_seq_one_letter_code
_entity_poly.pdbx_strand_id
1 'polypeptide(L)' 'MASLQAAAKDRLVIVIAHRLSTIRNADRIVFLENGVIRDVGDHDTLMSADGPYREFVKLQTGEDG' A
#
# COMPACT_ATOMS: atom_id res chain seq x y z
N MET A 1 -11.87 5.74 5.08
CA MET A 1 -11.55 5.94 3.65
C MET A 1 -12.68 6.59 2.87
N ALA A 2 -13.96 6.35 3.20
CA ALA A 2 -15.10 6.91 2.44
C ALA A 2 -15.06 8.44 2.23
N SER A 3 -14.69 9.23 3.25
CA SER A 3 -14.58 10.69 3.13
C SER A 3 -13.40 11.14 2.25
N LEU A 4 -12.28 10.42 2.30
CA LEU A 4 -11.11 10.71 1.47
C LEU A 4 -11.37 10.34 0.00
N GLN A 5 -11.99 9.18 -0.25
CA GLN A 5 -12.35 8.75 -1.60
C GLN A 5 -13.32 9.72 -2.27
N ALA A 6 -14.30 10.24 -1.51
CA ALA A 6 -15.21 11.26 -2.02
C ALA A 6 -14.47 12.55 -2.41
N ALA A 7 -13.48 12.98 -1.61
CA ALA A 7 -12.66 14.15 -1.91
C ALA A 7 -11.64 13.92 -3.05
N ALA A 8 -11.26 12.66 -3.29
CA ALA A 8 -10.34 12.23 -4.34
C ALA A 8 -11.01 12.13 -5.72
N LYS A 9 -12.34 12.11 -5.78
CA LYS A 9 -13.08 12.10 -7.04
C LYS A 9 -12.62 13.28 -7.90
N ASP A 10 -12.00 12.96 -9.03
CA ASP A 10 -11.42 13.90 -10.01
C ASP A 10 -10.13 14.63 -9.58
N ARG A 11 -9.39 14.11 -8.60
CA ARG A 11 -8.11 14.68 -8.16
C ARG A 11 -7.04 13.62 -8.00
N LEU A 12 -5.78 13.99 -8.25
CA LEU A 12 -4.65 13.18 -7.81
C LEU A 12 -4.51 13.33 -6.29
N VAL A 13 -4.57 12.20 -5.58
CA VAL A 13 -4.39 12.15 -4.14
C VAL A 13 -3.18 11.28 -3.81
N ILE A 14 -2.19 11.88 -3.16
CA ILE A 14 -1.01 11.17 -2.68
C ILE A 14 -1.14 11.05 -1.16
N VAL A 15 -1.10 9.81 -0.67
CA VAL A 15 -1.18 9.51 0.76
C VAL A 15 0.10 8.85 1.20
N ILE A 16 0.76 9.44 2.20
CA ILE A 16 1.87 8.80 2.92
C ILE A 16 1.27 8.15 4.16
N ALA A 17 1.28 6.82 4.22
CA ALA A 17 0.67 6.07 5.30
C ALA A 17 1.53 4.89 5.73
N HIS A 18 1.46 4.57 7.02
CA HIS A 18 2.04 3.36 7.61
C HIS A 18 0.97 2.31 7.96
N ARG A 19 -0.32 2.65 7.89
CA ARG A 19 -1.43 1.75 8.23
C ARG A 19 -1.88 0.96 7.01
N LEU A 20 -1.88 -0.37 7.10
CA LEU A 20 -2.30 -1.26 6.02
C LEU A 20 -3.73 -0.98 5.55
N SER A 21 -4.65 -0.66 6.46
CA SER A 21 -6.04 -0.33 6.12
C SER A 21 -6.19 0.90 5.20
N THR A 22 -5.19 1.78 5.18
CA THR A 22 -5.13 2.93 4.27
C THR A 22 -4.48 2.54 2.95
N ILE A 23 -3.38 1.79 3.01
CA ILE A 23 -2.58 1.40 1.86
C ILE A 23 -3.33 0.41 0.95
N ARG A 24 -4.05 -0.56 1.53
CA ARG A 24 -4.78 -1.62 0.81
C ARG A 24 -5.83 -1.10 -0.16
N ASN A 25 -6.39 0.08 0.10
CA ASN A 25 -7.45 0.69 -0.71
C ASN A 25 -6.93 1.68 -1.75
N ALA A 26 -5.61 1.80 -1.91
CA ALA A 26 -5.01 2.70 -2.89
C ALA A 26 -5.04 2.06 -4.29
N ASP A 27 -5.34 2.87 -5.30
CA ASP A 27 -5.32 2.44 -6.71
C ASP A 27 -3.89 2.07 -7.16
N ARG A 28 -2.88 2.71 -6.55
CA ARG A 28 -1.46 2.42 -6.76
C ARG A 28 -0.68 2.66 -5.49
N ILE A 29 0.23 1.73 -5.20
CA ILE A 29 1.12 1.72 -4.04
C ILE A 29 2.55 1.87 -4.56
N VAL A 30 3.32 2.72 -3.90
CA VAL A 30 4.77 2.85 -4.09
C VAL A 30 5.41 2.54 -2.73
N PHE A 31 6.04 1.37 -2.63
CA PHE A 31 6.70 0.95 -1.40
C PHE A 31 8.14 1.48 -1.37
N LEU A 32 8.41 2.34 -0.39
CA LEU A 32 9.71 2.95 -0.18
C LEU A 32 10.41 2.26 1.00
N GLU A 33 11.64 1.83 0.78
CA GLU A 33 12.50 1.26 1.80
C GLU A 33 13.90 1.86 1.67
N ASN A 34 14.46 2.39 2.76
CA ASN A 34 15.79 2.99 2.78
C ASN A 34 16.02 4.05 1.68
N GLY A 35 15.00 4.86 1.40
CA GLY A 35 15.06 5.92 0.37
C GLY A 35 14.96 5.43 -1.07
N VAL A 36 14.72 4.13 -1.28
CA VAL A 36 14.62 3.50 -2.61
C VAL A 36 13.21 2.94 -2.81
N ILE A 37 12.64 3.12 -4.00
CA ILE A 37 11.40 2.47 -4.40
C ILE A 37 11.70 0.99 -4.62
N ARG A 38 11.11 0.12 -3.80
CA ARG A 38 11.31 -1.33 -3.90
C ARG A 38 10.19 -2.02 -4.67
N ASP A 39 8.94 -1.58 -4.48
CA ASP A 39 7.78 -2.16 -5.14
C ASP A 39 6.83 -1.06 -5.65
N VAL A 40 6.17 -1.33 -6.78
CA VAL A 40 5.12 -0.46 -7.35
C VAL A 40 4.02 -1.31 -7.97
N GLY A 41 2.78 -1.10 -7.55
CA GLY A 41 1.62 -1.84 -8.06
C GLY A 41 0.36 -1.57 -7.24
N ASP A 42 -0.75 -2.23 -7.54
CA ASP A 42 -1.89 -2.31 -6.63
C ASP A 42 -1.63 -3.37 -5.54
N HIS A 43 -2.52 -3.43 -4.54
CA HIS A 43 -2.36 -4.36 -3.42
C HIS A 43 -2.28 -5.82 -3.86
N ASP A 44 -3.18 -6.26 -4.75
CA ASP A 44 -3.32 -7.66 -5.12
C ASP A 44 -2.11 -8.14 -5.95
N THR A 45 -1.63 -7.30 -6.86
CA THR A 45 -0.42 -7.54 -7.65
C THR A 45 0.81 -7.66 -6.75
N LEU A 46 0.97 -6.74 -5.79
CA LEU A 46 2.11 -6.75 -4.88
C LEU A 46 2.05 -7.91 -3.86
N MET A 47 0.87 -8.35 -3.46
CA MET A 47 0.68 -9.54 -2.61
C MET A 47 0.94 -10.85 -3.34
N SER A 48 0.76 -10.86 -4.67
CA SER A 48 1.08 -12.02 -5.52
C SER A 48 2.57 -12.15 -5.81
N ALA A 49 3.33 -11.05 -5.71
CA ALA A 49 4.77 -11.03 -5.80
C ALA A 49 5.43 -11.51 -4.49
N ASP A 50 6.65 -12.02 -4.57
CA ASP A 50 7.49 -12.30 -3.40
C ASP A 50 8.45 -11.12 -3.17
N GLY A 51 7.88 -10.00 -2.72
CA GLY A 51 8.59 -8.72 -2.60
C GLY A 51 8.41 -8.03 -1.24
N PRO A 52 9.20 -6.96 -0.97
CA PRO A 52 9.22 -6.25 0.31
C PRO A 52 7.86 -5.78 0.82
N TYR A 53 6.96 -5.37 -0.09
CA TYR A 53 5.60 -4.99 0.28
C TYR A 53 4.84 -6.14 0.96
N ARG A 54 4.95 -7.36 0.42
CA ARG A 54 4.26 -8.53 0.97
C ARG A 54 4.81 -8.91 2.34
N GLU A 55 6.12 -8.83 2.54
CA GLU A 55 6.75 -9.04 3.84
C GLU A 55 6.26 -8.02 4.88
N PHE A 56 6.19 -6.74 4.49
CA PHE A 56 5.61 -5.69 5.33
C PHE A 56 4.16 -5.97 5.71
N VAL A 57 3.34 -6.48 4.77
CA VAL A 57 1.95 -6.83 5.05
C VAL A 57 1.86 -7.96 6.07
N LYS A 58 2.62 -9.04 5.90
CA LYS A 58 2.65 -10.20 6.84
C LYS A 58 2.97 -9.78 8.27
N LEU A 59 4.00 -8.93 8.43
CA LEU A 59 4.39 -8.36 9.72
C LEU A 59 3.27 -7.54 10.37
N GLN A 60 2.45 -6.86 9.56
CA GLN A 60 1.36 -6.02 10.06
C GLN A 60 0.08 -6.79 10.36
N THR A 61 -0.15 -7.94 9.70
CA THR A 61 -1.31 -8.81 9.94
C THR A 61 -1.05 -9.83 11.04
N GLY A 62 0.20 -10.00 11.48
CA GLY A 62 0.57 -11.04 12.43
C GLY A 62 0.46 -12.44 11.82
N GLU A 63 0.47 -12.53 10.48
CA GLU A 63 0.60 -13.78 9.73
C GLU A 63 2.08 -14.16 9.67
N ASP A 64 2.70 -14.22 10.85
CA ASP A 64 3.92 -14.97 11.07
C ASP A 64 3.48 -16.44 11.19
N GLY A 65 3.98 -17.29 10.29
CA GLY A 65 3.84 -18.75 10.43
C GLY A 65 4.59 -19.26 11.66
#